data_AF-A0A662TX29-F1
#
_entry.id   AF-A0A662TX29-F1
#
_cell.length_a   1.000
_cell.length_b   1.000
_cell.length_c   1.000
_cell.angle_alpha   90.00
_cell.angle_beta   90.00
_cell.angle_gamma   90.00
#
_symmetry.space_group_name_H-M   'P 1'
#
loop_
_entity.id
_entity.type
_entity.pdbx_description
1 polymer ?
#
loop_
_entity_poly.entity_id
_entity_poly.type
_entity_poly.pdbx_seq_one_letter_code
_entity_poly.pdbx_strand_id
1 'polypeptide(L)'
;MQMAARKKTTVRRGKKVTIKPKKKGQKPITFTEGGLHKSLGVPADKPIPPGKMRAALAGKYGPKAKKQALLKKNVLTGPKKRRKKK
;
A
#
# COMPACT_ATOMS: atom_id res chain seq x y z
N MET A 1 2.50 30.71 16.85
CA MET A 1 2.71 29.47 16.05
C MET A 1 1.58 28.50 16.36
N GLN A 2 0.63 28.30 15.43
CA GLN A 2 -0.54 27.46 15.67
C GLN A 2 -0.16 25.98 15.64
N MET A 3 -0.22 25.32 16.80
CA MET A 3 -0.08 23.87 16.94
C MET A 3 -1.34 23.20 16.37
N ALA A 4 -1.24 22.65 15.15
CA ALA A 4 -2.36 21.96 14.51
C ALA A 4 -2.79 20.73 15.34
N ALA A 5 -4.08 20.71 15.68
CA ALA A 5 -4.75 19.63 16.40
C ALA A 5 -4.44 18.25 15.80
N ARG A 6 -3.83 17.37 16.60
CA ARG A 6 -3.64 15.95 16.29
C ARG A 6 -4.99 15.26 16.26
N LYS A 7 -5.68 15.28 15.10
CA LYS A 7 -6.87 14.46 14.85
C LYS A 7 -6.47 12.99 15.05
N LYS A 8 -6.95 12.37 16.13
CA LYS A 8 -6.79 10.94 16.42
C LYS A 8 -7.37 10.16 15.24
N THR A 9 -6.48 9.66 14.37
CA THR A 9 -6.82 8.81 13.24
C THR A 9 -7.35 7.49 13.78
N THR A 10 -8.65 7.28 13.71
CA THR A 10 -9.27 5.96 13.89
C THR A 10 -8.77 5.02 12.80
N VAL A 11 -7.66 4.33 13.08
CA VAL A 11 -7.07 3.34 12.17
C VAL A 11 -7.97 2.11 12.17
N ARG A 12 -8.96 2.07 11.27
CA ARG A 12 -9.71 0.83 11.01
C ARG A 12 -8.69 -0.28 10.74
N ARG A 13 -8.75 -1.38 11.51
CA ARG A 13 -7.90 -2.56 11.28
C ARG A 13 -8.12 -3.00 9.83
N GLY A 14 -7.11 -2.80 8.99
CA GLY A 14 -7.22 -3.09 7.56
C GLY A 14 -7.57 -4.56 7.34
N LYS A 15 -8.44 -4.83 6.36
CA LYS A 15 -8.81 -6.20 5.99
C LYS A 15 -7.59 -6.89 5.39
N LYS A 16 -7.37 -8.17 5.71
CA LYS A 16 -6.37 -8.99 5.02
C LYS A 16 -6.93 -9.34 3.64
N VAL A 17 -6.18 -9.02 2.60
CA VAL A 17 -6.50 -9.30 1.20
C VAL A 17 -5.48 -10.27 0.66
N THR A 18 -5.95 -11.29 -0.05
CA THR A 18 -5.11 -12.28 -0.70
C THR A 18 -5.31 -12.21 -2.21
N ILE A 19 -4.24 -11.93 -2.95
CA ILE A 19 -4.25 -12.01 -4.41
C ILE A 19 -3.94 -13.45 -4.80
N LYS A 20 -4.90 -14.10 -5.45
CA LYS A 20 -4.74 -15.45 -5.99
C LYS A 20 -3.71 -15.42 -7.14
N PRO A 21 -2.79 -16.41 -7.20
CA PRO A 21 -1.84 -16.52 -8.28
C PRO A 21 -2.55 -16.78 -9.62
N LYS A 22 -2.01 -16.20 -10.70
CA LYS A 22 -2.58 -16.36 -12.05
C LYS A 22 -1.90 -17.45 -12.88
N LYS A 23 -0.70 -17.88 -12.50
CA LYS A 23 0.10 -18.90 -13.19
C LYS A 23 0.47 -20.01 -12.22
N LYS A 24 0.53 -21.24 -12.71
CA LYS A 24 1.03 -22.42 -11.97
C LYS A 24 2.46 -22.12 -11.48
N GLY A 25 2.74 -22.35 -10.20
CA GLY A 25 4.03 -22.07 -9.55
C GLY A 25 4.17 -20.69 -8.87
N GLN A 26 3.21 -19.77 -9.02
CA GLN A 26 3.23 -18.51 -8.27
C GLN A 26 2.63 -18.68 -6.86
N LYS A 27 3.29 -18.10 -5.86
CA LYS A 27 2.77 -18.08 -4.48
C LYS A 27 1.69 -17.00 -4.34
N PRO A 28 0.61 -17.24 -3.57
CA PRO A 28 -0.38 -16.22 -3.24
C PRO A 28 0.26 -15.08 -2.45
N ILE A 29 -0.20 -13.86 -2.69
CA ILE A 29 0.29 -12.67 -2.00
C ILE A 29 -0.78 -12.18 -1.04
N THR A 30 -0.50 -12.29 0.26
CA THR A 30 -1.38 -11.81 1.34
C THR A 30 -0.85 -10.52 1.93
N PHE A 31 -1.70 -9.51 2.06
CA PHE A 31 -1.35 -8.23 2.65
C PHE A 31 -2.54 -7.57 3.35
N THR A 32 -2.25 -6.64 4.25
CA THR A 32 -3.28 -5.83 4.90
C THR A 32 -3.59 -4.62 4.02
N GLU A 33 -4.86 -4.44 3.67
CA GLU A 33 -5.36 -3.24 3.00
C GLU A 33 -5.06 -2.00 3.85
N GLY A 34 -4.62 -0.90 3.22
CA GLY A 34 -4.18 0.28 3.94
C GLY A 34 -2.91 0.08 4.79
N GLY A 35 -2.20 -1.04 4.65
CA GLY A 35 -0.97 -1.30 5.39
C GLY A 35 0.11 -0.24 5.18
N LEU A 36 0.24 0.25 3.93
CA LEU A 36 1.18 1.31 3.60
C LEU A 36 0.76 2.66 4.21
N HIS A 37 -0.53 3.00 4.16
CA HIS A 37 -1.09 4.17 4.83
C HIS A 37 -0.78 4.19 6.33
N LYS A 38 -0.95 3.05 7.00
CA LYS A 38 -0.58 2.89 8.42
C LYS A 38 0.91 3.13 8.66
N SER A 39 1.77 2.56 7.82
CA SER A 39 3.22 2.74 7.93
C SER A 39 3.70 4.17 7.64
N LEU A 40 2.94 4.95 6.86
CA LEU A 40 3.28 6.34 6.50
C LEU A 40 2.54 7.40 7.34
N GLY A 41 1.67 6.97 8.25
CA GLY A 41 0.79 7.85 9.01
C GLY A 41 -0.13 8.68 8.11
N VAL A 42 -0.57 8.12 6.99
CA VAL A 42 -1.49 8.77 6.05
C VAL A 42 -2.89 8.17 6.29
N PRO A 43 -3.96 8.98 6.38
CA PRO A 43 -5.33 8.47 6.46
C PRO A 43 -5.66 7.60 5.23
N ALA A 44 -6.34 6.47 5.43
CA ALA A 44 -6.66 5.53 4.35
C ALA A 44 -7.52 6.16 3.24
N ASP A 45 -8.35 7.13 3.60
CA ASP A 45 -9.26 7.84 2.69
C ASP A 45 -8.54 8.87 1.81
N LYS A 46 -7.25 9.12 2.09
CA LYS A 46 -6.44 10.08 1.33
C LYS A 46 -5.44 9.36 0.42
N PRO A 47 -5.17 9.92 -0.77
CA PRO A 47 -4.08 9.43 -1.60
C PRO A 47 -2.75 9.55 -0.84
N ILE A 48 -1.87 8.56 -1.00
CA ILE A 48 -0.52 8.62 -0.44
C ILE A 48 0.26 9.69 -1.21
N PRO A 49 0.80 10.72 -0.53
CA PRO A 49 1.57 11.76 -1.19
C PRO A 49 2.79 11.17 -1.92
N PRO A 50 3.15 11.67 -3.11
CA PRO A 50 4.26 11.13 -3.90
C PRO A 50 5.60 11.19 -3.15
N GLY A 51 5.84 12.26 -2.36
CA GLY A 51 7.02 12.38 -1.51
C GLY A 51 7.11 11.26 -0.47
N LYS A 52 6.00 10.94 0.22
CA LYS A 52 5.96 9.84 1.19
C LYS A 52 6.13 8.48 0.51
N MET A 53 5.56 8.29 -0.68
CA MET A 53 5.76 7.07 -1.47
C MET A 53 7.24 6.87 -1.85
N ARG A 54 7.93 7.91 -2.33
CA ARG A 54 9.37 7.86 -2.66
C ARG A 54 10.21 7.54 -1.43
N ALA A 55 9.91 8.18 -0.30
CA ALA A 55 10.60 7.90 0.97
C ALA A 55 10.34 6.47 1.48
N ALA A 56 9.14 5.92 1.27
CA ALA A 56 8.83 4.53 1.58
C ALA A 56 9.64 3.56 0.70
N LEU A 57 9.72 3.82 -0.61
CA LEU A 57 10.52 3.03 -1.56
C LEU A 57 12.03 3.09 -1.24
N ALA A 58 12.51 4.25 -0.80
CA ALA A 58 13.87 4.43 -0.32
C ALA A 58 14.14 3.68 1.01
N GLY A 59 13.09 3.23 1.72
CA GLY A 59 13.22 2.53 2.99
C GLY A 59 13.28 3.43 4.22
N LYS A 60 13.03 4.75 4.10
CA LYS A 60 13.07 5.71 5.22
C LYS A 60 12.05 5.42 6.32
N TYR A 61 10.96 4.72 5.99
CA TYR A 61 9.92 4.28 6.93
C TYR A 61 10.09 2.80 7.36
N GLY A 62 11.26 2.22 7.09
CA GLY A 62 11.61 0.85 7.45
C GLY A 62 11.32 -0.20 6.37
N PRO A 63 11.86 -1.42 6.54
CA PRO A 63 11.80 -2.49 5.54
C PRO A 63 10.37 -2.95 5.23
N LYS A 64 9.47 -2.90 6.22
CA LYS A 64 8.06 -3.24 6.06
C LYS A 64 7.35 -2.25 5.12
N ALA A 65 7.56 -0.95 5.33
CA ALA A 65 6.98 0.10 4.49
C ALA A 65 7.50 0.01 3.05
N LYS A 66 8.79 -0.30 2.88
CA LYS A 66 9.41 -0.52 1.56
C LYS A 66 8.75 -1.67 0.80
N LYS A 67 8.55 -2.83 1.45
CA LYS A 67 7.86 -3.99 0.85
C LYS A 67 6.43 -3.63 0.43
N GLN A 68 5.70 -2.88 1.25
CA GLN A 68 4.34 -2.44 0.94
C GLN A 68 4.30 -1.43 -0.22
N ALA A 69 5.26 -0.51 -0.30
CA ALA A 69 5.38 0.44 -1.40
C ALA A 69 5.71 -0.27 -2.73
N LEU A 70 6.60 -1.25 -2.70
CA LEU A 70 6.91 -2.10 -3.86
C LEU A 70 5.70 -2.91 -4.31
N LEU A 71 4.93 -3.49 -3.37
CA LEU A 71 3.68 -4.18 -3.68
C LEU A 71 2.69 -3.25 -4.39
N LYS A 72 2.51 -2.02 -3.89
CA LYS A 72 1.62 -1.04 -4.53
C LYS A 72 2.08 -0.76 -5.96
N LYS A 73 3.36 -0.42 -6.16
CA LYS A 73 3.94 -0.05 -7.46
C LYS A 73 3.87 -1.19 -8.49
N ASN A 74 4.25 -2.40 -8.08
CA ASN A 74 4.46 -3.51 -9.02
C ASN A 74 3.23 -4.40 -9.20
N VAL A 75 2.39 -4.55 -8.17
CA VAL A 75 1.27 -5.50 -8.18
C VAL A 75 -0.08 -4.81 -8.30
N LEU A 76 -0.28 -3.70 -7.59
CA LEU A 76 -1.59 -3.03 -7.52
C LEU A 76 -1.78 -1.93 -8.58
N THR A 77 -0.72 -1.23 -8.95
CA THR A 77 -0.74 -0.19 -10.01
C THR A 77 -0.14 -0.65 -11.33
N GLY A 78 0.38 -1.89 -11.40
CA GLY A 78 0.91 -2.44 -12.64
C GLY A 78 -0.16 -2.53 -13.74
N PRO A 79 0.23 -2.55 -15.03
CA PRO A 79 -0.70 -2.62 -16.14
C PRO A 79 -1.56 -3.88 -16.00
N LYS A 80 -2.85 -3.69 -15.69
CA LYS A 80 -3.84 -4.76 -15.81
C LYS A 80 -3.90 -5.10 -17.29
N LYS A 81 -3.25 -6.19 -17.72
CA LYS A 81 -3.47 -6.76 -19.06
C LYS A 81 -4.97 -6.86 -19.26
N ARG A 82 -5.55 -5.99 -20.10
CA ARG A 82 -6.94 -6.10 -20.56
C ARG A 82 -7.04 -7.50 -21.14
N ARG A 83 -7.84 -8.37 -20.52
CA ARG A 83 -8.20 -9.65 -21.14
C ARG A 83 -8.90 -9.23 -22.44
N LYS A 84 -8.28 -9.49 -23.60
CA LYS A 84 -9.03 -9.49 -24.86
C LYS A 84 -10.15 -10.52 -24.64
N LYS A 85 -11.41 -10.04 -24.60
CA LYS A 85 -12.57 -10.92 -24.76
C LYS A 85 -12.33 -11.62 -26.10
N LYS A 86 -12.20 -12.93 -26.06
CA LYS A 86 -12.18 -13.77 -27.25
C LYS A 86 -13.62 -14.03 -27.63
#